data_AF-A0A6M2E210-F1
#
_entry.id   AF-A0A6M2E210-F1
#
_cell.length_a   1.000
_cell.length_b   1.000
_cell.length_c   1.000
_cell.angle_alpha   90.00
_cell.angle_beta   90.00
_cell.angle_gamma   90.00
#
_symmetry.space_group_name_H-M   'P 1'
#
loop_
_entity.id
_entity.type
_entity.pdbx_description
1 polymer ?
#
loop_
_entity_poly.entity_id
_entity_poly.type
_entity_poly.pdbx_seq_one_letter_code
_entity_poly.pdbx_strand_id
1 'polypeptide(L)'
;MLLVLLATTLALLLCYLWHVANYWRRKKVVAPSPSEFFGTLWGIISNSEHFGLTADKFYKRFHGQPYYGIFLFFKPLFVVRNLDLVKNVLQTDFASFQKNDFDVNEELEPVLATNPFTQLGQRWKRSRSQITPAFTSGRVISYLLNLYGITFFSERSSVAIF
;
A
#
# COMPACT_ATOMS: atom_id res chain seq x y z
N MET A 1 -42.26 -9.30 -15.20
CA MET A 1 -40.88 -9.77 -15.48
C MET A 1 -39.85 -8.69 -15.15
N LEU A 2 -39.83 -7.52 -15.81
CA LEU A 2 -38.85 -6.43 -15.54
C LEU A 2 -38.86 -5.93 -14.08
N LEU A 3 -40.03 -5.65 -13.50
CA LEU A 3 -40.15 -5.19 -12.11
C LEU A 3 -39.65 -6.22 -11.10
N VAL A 4 -39.89 -7.52 -11.38
CA VAL A 4 -39.42 -8.62 -10.53
C VAL A 4 -37.89 -8.70 -10.60
N LEU A 5 -37.30 -8.60 -11.80
CA LEU A 5 -35.84 -8.56 -11.97
C LEU A 5 -35.20 -7.35 -11.27
N LEU A 6 -35.84 -6.19 -11.34
CA LEU A 6 -35.34 -4.97 -10.70
C LEU A 6 -35.44 -5.04 -9.17
N ALA A 7 -36.52 -5.61 -8.65
CA ALA A 7 -36.68 -5.86 -7.22
C ALA A 7 -35.68 -6.90 -6.69
N THR A 8 -35.45 -8.00 -7.41
CA THR A 8 -34.49 -9.03 -6.99
C THR A 8 -33.06 -8.53 -7.03
N THR A 9 -32.67 -7.81 -8.09
CA THR A 9 -31.34 -7.18 -8.18
C THR A 9 -31.12 -6.15 -7.07
N LEU A 10 -32.12 -5.32 -6.76
CA LEU A 10 -32.04 -4.39 -5.64
C LEU A 10 -31.91 -5.12 -4.29
N ALA A 11 -32.68 -6.18 -4.07
CA ALA A 11 -32.59 -6.98 -2.85
C ALA A 11 -31.20 -7.63 -2.67
N LEU A 12 -30.65 -8.22 -3.74
CA LEU A 12 -29.30 -8.78 -3.73
C LEU A 12 -28.24 -7.71 -3.45
N LEU A 13 -28.36 -6.53 -4.06
CA LEU A 13 -27.47 -5.41 -3.83
C LEU A 13 -27.50 -4.96 -2.36
N LEU A 14 -28.68 -4.78 -1.77
CA LEU A 14 -28.84 -4.38 -0.37
C LEU A 14 -28.28 -5.45 0.58
N CYS A 15 -28.53 -6.73 0.30
CA CYS A 15 -27.94 -7.85 1.06
C CYS A 15 -26.41 -7.84 0.98
N TYR A 16 -25.84 -7.61 -0.20
CA TYR A 16 -24.39 -7.50 -0.39
C TYR A 16 -23.81 -6.30 0.39
N LEU A 17 -24.42 -5.12 0.27
CA LEU A 17 -23.99 -3.93 1.00
C LEU A 17 -24.06 -4.12 2.52
N TRP A 18 -25.12 -4.76 3.02
CA TRP A 18 -25.24 -5.10 4.43
C TRP A 18 -24.18 -6.11 4.87
N HIS A 19 -23.86 -7.08 4.02
CA HIS A 19 -22.77 -8.02 4.27
C HIS A 19 -21.42 -7.31 4.36
N VAL A 20 -21.11 -6.41 3.41
CA VAL A 20 -19.85 -5.63 3.43
C VAL A 20 -19.78 -4.72 4.65
N ALA A 21 -20.82 -3.94 4.93
CA ALA A 21 -20.84 -2.99 6.05
C ALA A 21 -20.64 -3.67 7.42
N ASN A 22 -21.08 -4.92 7.58
CA ASN A 22 -20.92 -5.67 8.82
C ASN A 22 -19.63 -6.51 8.88
N TYR A 23 -18.72 -6.42 7.90
CA TYR A 23 -17.50 -7.24 7.83
C TYR A 23 -16.66 -7.12 9.11
N TRP A 24 -16.31 -5.90 9.52
CA TRP A 24 -15.46 -5.68 10.71
C TRP A 24 -16.15 -6.07 12.02
N ARG A 25 -17.46 -5.85 12.10
CA ARG A 25 -18.28 -6.31 13.23
C ARG A 25 -18.23 -7.82 13.37
N ARG A 26 -18.36 -8.57 12.26
CA ARG A 26 -18.22 -10.04 12.26
C ARG A 26 -16.83 -10.50 12.65
N LYS A 27 -15.79 -9.74 12.28
CA LYS A 27 -14.39 -10.02 12.65
C LYS A 27 -14.00 -9.53 14.04
N LYS A 28 -14.92 -8.87 14.78
CA LYS A 28 -14.66 -8.29 16.10
C LYS A 28 -13.48 -7.31 16.11
N VAL A 29 -13.31 -6.56 15.01
CA VAL A 29 -12.28 -5.53 14.87
C VAL A 29 -12.94 -4.16 14.96
N VAL A 30 -12.33 -3.26 15.73
CA VAL A 30 -12.79 -1.87 15.84
C VAL A 30 -12.59 -1.17 14.50
N ALA A 31 -13.63 -0.52 13.98
CA ALA A 31 -13.64 0.15 12.69
C ALA A 31 -14.58 1.36 12.76
N PRO A 32 -14.46 2.35 11.84
CA PRO A 32 -15.42 3.45 11.77
C PRO A 32 -16.82 2.91 11.47
N SER A 33 -17.83 3.63 11.92
CA SER A 33 -19.22 3.23 11.65
C SER A 33 -19.49 3.27 10.14
N PRO A 34 -20.48 2.52 9.64
CA PRO A 34 -20.80 2.55 8.21
C PRO A 34 -21.08 3.96 7.68
N SER A 35 -21.79 4.80 8.44
CA SER A 35 -22.09 6.18 8.03
C SER A 35 -20.85 7.06 7.94
N GLU A 36 -19.92 6.93 8.88
CA GLU A 36 -18.63 7.64 8.85
C GLU A 36 -17.78 7.19 7.67
N PHE A 37 -17.78 5.88 7.40
CA PHE A 37 -17.09 5.34 6.25
C PHE A 37 -17.65 5.92 4.94
N PHE A 38 -18.98 5.92 4.76
CA PHE A 38 -19.60 6.52 3.58
C PHE A 38 -19.32 8.02 3.46
N GLY A 39 -19.34 8.76 4.56
CA GLY A 39 -18.99 10.18 4.56
C GLY A 39 -17.55 10.43 4.10
N THR A 40 -16.60 9.67 4.63
CA THR A 40 -15.20 9.73 4.21
C THR A 40 -14.99 9.30 2.76
N LEU A 41 -15.65 8.22 2.33
CA LEU A 41 -15.58 7.74 0.96
C LEU A 41 -16.09 8.81 -0.02
N TRP A 42 -17.22 9.44 0.31
CA TRP A 42 -17.75 10.56 -0.46
C TRP A 42 -16.81 11.76 -0.48
N GLY A 43 -16.16 12.08 0.64
CA GLY A 43 -15.16 13.15 0.71
C GLY A 43 -13.97 12.93 -0.23
N ILE A 44 -13.47 11.68 -0.30
CA ILE A 44 -12.39 11.30 -1.21
C ILE A 44 -12.86 11.34 -2.67
N ILE A 45 -14.02 10.77 -2.98
CA ILE A 45 -14.56 10.72 -4.37
C ILE A 45 -14.89 12.12 -4.88
N SER A 46 -15.47 12.97 -4.04
CA SER A 46 -15.77 14.36 -4.40
C SER A 46 -14.54 15.28 -4.39
N ASN A 47 -13.35 14.73 -4.10
CA ASN A 47 -12.08 15.45 -3.98
C ASN A 47 -12.13 16.62 -2.98
N SER A 48 -13.00 16.53 -1.98
CA SER A 48 -13.13 17.52 -0.90
C SER A 48 -12.22 17.21 0.28
N GLU A 49 -11.76 15.95 0.43
CA GLU A 49 -10.79 15.54 1.43
C GLU A 49 -9.66 14.71 0.80
N HIS A 50 -8.41 15.05 1.10
CA HIS A 50 -7.24 14.27 0.66
C HIS A 50 -7.08 12.98 1.47
N PHE A 51 -6.78 11.86 0.79
CA PHE A 51 -6.63 10.55 1.41
C PHE A 51 -5.68 10.53 2.63
N GLY A 52 -4.55 11.24 2.53
CA GLY A 52 -3.57 11.32 3.63
C GLY A 52 -4.12 11.99 4.89
N LEU A 53 -4.98 13.02 4.75
CA LEU A 53 -5.60 13.70 5.89
C LEU A 53 -6.64 12.80 6.56
N THR A 54 -7.39 12.06 5.74
CA THR A 54 -8.33 11.04 6.21
C THR A 54 -7.61 9.91 6.96
N ALA A 55 -6.47 9.45 6.44
CA ALA A 55 -5.67 8.42 7.09
C ALA A 55 -5.18 8.90 8.47
N ASP A 56 -4.67 10.13 8.58
CA ASP A 56 -4.27 10.75 9.85
C ASP A 56 -5.45 10.90 10.82
N LYS A 57 -6.62 11.34 10.34
CA LYS A 57 -7.85 11.45 11.13
C LYS A 57 -8.24 10.12 11.77
N PHE A 58 -8.24 9.02 11.01
CA PHE A 58 -8.50 7.69 11.57
C PHE A 58 -7.38 7.20 12.48
N TYR A 59 -6.13 7.48 12.14
CA TYR A 59 -4.99 7.15 12.99
C TYR A 59 -5.09 7.84 14.35
N LYS A 60 -5.48 9.11 14.42
CA LYS A 60 -5.71 9.81 15.69
C LYS A 60 -6.94 9.28 16.43
N ARG A 61 -8.03 9.01 15.70
CA ARG A 61 -9.29 8.53 16.28
C ARG A 61 -9.14 7.20 17.02
N PHE A 62 -8.44 6.24 16.44
CA PHE A 62 -8.28 4.90 17.03
C PHE A 62 -7.07 4.81 17.97
N HIS A 63 -6.64 5.93 18.57
CA HIS A 63 -5.49 5.96 19.48
C HIS A 63 -5.65 4.92 20.60
N GLY A 64 -4.55 4.25 20.95
CA GLY A 64 -4.53 3.16 21.93
C GLY A 64 -4.98 1.79 21.40
N GLN A 65 -5.56 1.70 20.20
CA GLN A 65 -5.85 0.41 19.57
C GLN A 65 -4.61 -0.12 18.83
N PRO A 66 -4.24 -1.41 18.99
CA PRO A 66 -3.08 -1.98 18.30
C PRO A 66 -3.30 -2.12 16.78
N TYR A 67 -4.56 -2.17 16.36
CA TYR A 67 -5.00 -2.24 14.98
C TYR A 67 -6.46 -1.80 14.86
N TYR A 68 -6.90 -1.45 13.66
CA TYR A 68 -8.30 -1.14 13.36
C TYR A 68 -8.63 -1.46 11.90
N GLY A 69 -9.91 -1.66 11.61
CA GLY A 69 -10.41 -1.85 10.26
C GLY A 69 -10.80 -0.52 9.62
N ILE A 70 -10.61 -0.42 8.31
CA ILE A 70 -11.25 0.60 7.46
C ILE A 70 -11.81 -0.09 6.22
N PHE A 71 -12.47 0.67 5.37
CA PHE A 71 -12.76 0.23 4.01
C PHE A 71 -12.09 1.19 3.03
N LEU A 72 -11.66 0.66 1.89
CA LEU A 72 -11.35 1.42 0.70
C LEU A 72 -12.36 0.99 -0.36
N PHE A 73 -13.30 1.88 -0.69
CA PHE A 73 -14.53 1.51 -1.40
C PHE A 73 -15.26 0.35 -0.71
N PHE A 74 -15.37 -0.82 -1.35
CA PHE A 74 -16.01 -2.01 -0.75
C PHE A 74 -15.00 -3.01 -0.18
N LYS A 75 -13.70 -2.72 -0.27
CA LYS A 75 -12.64 -3.61 0.16
C LYS A 75 -12.26 -3.32 1.62
N PRO A 76 -12.38 -4.31 2.53
CA PRO A 76 -11.91 -4.12 3.90
C PRO A 76 -10.38 -4.05 3.93
N LEU A 77 -9.82 -3.02 4.59
CA LEU A 77 -8.39 -2.90 4.87
C LEU A 77 -8.11 -2.95 6.38
N PHE A 78 -7.12 -3.73 6.77
CA PHE A 78 -6.68 -3.86 8.16
C PHE A 78 -5.48 -2.96 8.41
N VAL A 79 -5.63 -1.95 9.27
CA VAL A 79 -4.57 -1.00 9.59
C VAL A 79 -3.88 -1.42 10.88
N VAL A 80 -2.60 -1.75 10.78
CA VAL A 80 -1.75 -2.16 11.89
C VAL A 80 -1.04 -0.95 12.48
N ARG A 81 -1.02 -0.83 13.82
CA ARG A 81 -0.35 0.27 14.53
C ARG A 81 0.70 -0.19 15.52
N ASN A 82 0.48 -1.33 16.16
CA ASN A 82 1.43 -1.89 17.11
C ASN A 82 2.73 -2.29 16.38
N LEU A 83 3.89 -1.88 16.91
CA LEU A 83 5.19 -2.06 16.26
C LEU A 83 5.57 -3.53 16.08
N ASP A 84 5.21 -4.40 17.03
CA ASP A 84 5.51 -5.83 16.92
C ASP A 84 4.71 -6.46 15.78
N LEU A 85 3.44 -6.07 15.62
CA LEU A 85 2.61 -6.50 14.49
C LEU A 85 3.13 -5.94 13.17
N VAL A 86 3.55 -4.67 13.13
CA VAL A 86 4.17 -4.06 11.93
C VAL A 86 5.44 -4.83 11.55
N LYS A 87 6.29 -5.16 12.51
CA LYS A 87 7.48 -5.98 12.29
C LYS A 87 7.12 -7.36 11.74
N ASN A 88 6.08 -8.00 12.27
CA ASN A 88 5.63 -9.29 11.74
C ASN A 88 5.18 -9.18 10.28
N VAL A 89 4.35 -8.20 9.95
CA VAL A 89 3.86 -8.00 8.57
C VAL A 89 5.01 -7.67 7.60
N LEU A 90 5.92 -6.77 7.98
CA LEU A 90 6.95 -6.25 7.07
C LEU A 90 8.22 -7.11 7.03
N GLN A 91 8.49 -7.90 8.07
CA GLN A 91 9.75 -8.63 8.22
C GLN A 91 9.54 -10.11 8.49
N THR A 92 8.92 -10.49 9.62
CA THR A 92 8.86 -11.89 10.08
C THR A 92 8.08 -12.78 9.10
N ASP A 93 6.88 -12.32 8.73
CA ASP A 93 5.92 -13.04 7.91
C ASP A 93 5.77 -12.43 6.51
N PHE A 94 6.82 -11.73 6.04
CA PHE A 94 6.78 -11.00 4.77
C PHE A 94 6.33 -11.87 3.59
N ALA A 95 6.65 -13.18 3.58
CA ALA A 95 6.20 -14.09 2.54
C ALA A 95 4.67 -14.13 2.37
N SER A 96 3.92 -13.94 3.45
CA SER A 96 2.45 -13.87 3.47
C SER A 96 1.92 -12.49 3.07
N PHE A 97 2.72 -11.43 3.22
CA PHE A 97 2.33 -10.03 3.00
C PHE A 97 3.09 -9.35 1.85
N GLN A 98 3.77 -10.12 1.00
CA GLN A 98 4.61 -9.59 -0.09
C GLN A 98 3.82 -8.86 -1.18
N LYS A 99 2.49 -9.04 -1.23
CA LYS A 99 1.62 -8.45 -2.26
C LYS A 99 1.09 -7.08 -1.82
N ASN A 100 1.48 -6.05 -2.56
CA ASN A 100 0.93 -4.70 -2.43
C ASN A 100 -0.48 -4.61 -3.04
N ASP A 101 -1.20 -3.56 -2.68
CA ASP A 101 -2.61 -3.39 -3.08
C ASP A 101 -2.82 -2.97 -4.55
N PHE A 102 -1.74 -2.66 -5.26
CA PHE A 102 -1.75 -2.13 -6.60
C PHE A 102 -1.36 -3.20 -7.62
N ASP A 103 -2.36 -3.83 -8.24
CA ASP A 103 -2.15 -4.78 -9.34
C ASP A 103 -2.09 -4.00 -10.67
N VAL A 104 -1.05 -4.26 -11.46
CA VAL A 104 -0.86 -3.66 -12.79
C VAL A 104 -1.08 -4.71 -13.86
N ASN A 105 -1.92 -4.39 -14.84
CA ASN A 105 -2.02 -5.20 -16.05
C ASN A 105 -0.81 -4.90 -16.95
N GLU A 106 0.09 -5.89 -17.10
CA GLU A 106 1.33 -5.78 -17.87
C GLU A 106 1.09 -5.55 -19.37
N GLU A 107 -0.03 -6.02 -19.93
CA GLU A 107 -0.36 -5.81 -21.35
C GLU A 107 -0.78 -4.36 -21.62
N LEU A 108 -1.50 -3.75 -20.67
CA LEU A 108 -1.97 -2.37 -20.79
C LEU A 108 -0.90 -1.37 -20.37
N GLU A 109 -0.13 -1.68 -19.31
CA GLU A 109 0.84 -0.79 -18.68
C GLU A 109 2.20 -1.50 -18.45
N PRO A 110 2.93 -1.85 -19.53
CA PRO A 110 4.17 -2.61 -19.44
C PRO A 110 5.26 -1.86 -18.67
N VAL A 111 5.30 -0.53 -18.76
CA VAL A 111 6.28 0.29 -18.03
C VAL A 111 6.05 0.19 -16.53
N LEU A 112 4.81 0.37 -16.07
CA LEU A 112 4.50 0.34 -14.65
C LEU A 112 4.62 -1.08 -14.06
N ALA A 113 4.44 -2.12 -14.88
CA ALA A 113 4.67 -3.51 -14.51
C ALA A 113 6.16 -3.85 -14.26
N THR A 114 7.10 -3.02 -14.74
CA THR A 114 8.52 -3.17 -14.40
C THR A 114 8.88 -2.61 -13.03
N ASN A 115 7.99 -1.82 -12.42
CA ASN A 115 8.25 -1.17 -11.14
C ASN A 115 8.37 -2.20 -10.00
N PRO A 116 9.44 -2.18 -9.18
CA PRO A 116 9.55 -3.07 -8.03
C PRO A 116 8.40 -2.97 -7.02
N PHE A 117 7.63 -1.89 -6.99
CA PHE A 117 6.47 -1.78 -6.08
C PHE A 117 5.24 -2.54 -6.57
N THR A 118 5.18 -2.92 -7.85
CA THR A 118 4.06 -3.64 -8.47
C THR A 118 4.40 -5.11 -8.75
N GLN A 119 5.68 -5.45 -8.80
CA GLN A 119 6.16 -6.82 -9.00
C GLN A 119 6.13 -7.66 -7.72
N LEU A 120 5.99 -8.98 -7.89
CA LEU A 120 5.92 -9.96 -6.80
C LEU A 120 6.96 -11.08 -6.98
N GLY A 121 7.25 -11.80 -5.88
CA GLY A 121 8.03 -13.02 -5.90
C GLY A 121 9.43 -12.85 -6.50
N GLN A 122 9.81 -13.75 -7.41
CA GLN A 122 11.15 -13.76 -8.00
C GLN A 122 11.43 -12.57 -8.93
N ARG A 123 10.41 -12.06 -9.63
CA ARG A 123 10.55 -10.85 -10.46
C ARG A 123 10.92 -9.66 -9.58
N TRP A 124 10.20 -9.47 -8.48
CA TRP A 124 10.52 -8.46 -7.48
C TRP A 124 11.95 -8.59 -6.92
N LYS A 125 12.35 -9.80 -6.51
CA LYS A 125 13.70 -10.07 -5.98
C LYS A 125 14.78 -9.70 -7.00
N ARG A 126 14.59 -10.07 -8.27
CA ARG A 126 15.52 -9.76 -9.37
C ARG A 126 15.64 -8.25 -9.57
N SER A 127 14.53 -7.54 -9.80
CA SER A 127 14.54 -6.10 -10.05
C SER A 127 15.13 -5.33 -8.87
N ARG A 128 14.78 -5.70 -7.63
CA ARG A 128 15.38 -5.12 -6.42
C ARG A 128 16.89 -5.33 -6.37
N SER A 129 17.39 -6.53 -6.70
CA SER A 129 18.82 -6.82 -6.70
C SER A 129 19.61 -5.98 -7.71
N GLN A 130 19.00 -5.58 -8.82
CA GLN A 130 19.62 -4.74 -9.85
C GLN A 130 19.70 -3.27 -9.42
N ILE A 131 18.69 -2.78 -8.69
CA ILE A 131 18.58 -1.36 -8.29
C ILE A 131 19.37 -1.07 -7.00
N THR A 132 19.39 -2.01 -6.05
CA THR A 132 20.00 -1.82 -4.72
C THR A 132 21.45 -1.29 -4.75
N PRO A 133 22.36 -1.75 -5.64
CA PRO A 133 23.74 -1.27 -5.68
C PRO A 133 23.89 0.25 -5.94
N ALA A 134 22.94 0.87 -6.64
CA ALA A 134 22.95 2.31 -6.92
C ALA A 134 22.63 3.17 -5.69
N PHE A 135 21.98 2.59 -4.67
CA PHE A 135 21.55 3.27 -3.46
C PHE A 135 22.40 2.94 -2.23
N THR A 136 23.62 2.43 -2.44
CA THR A 136 24.60 2.29 -1.36
C THR A 136 25.02 3.66 -0.83
N SER A 137 25.33 3.77 0.47
CA SER A 137 25.73 5.05 1.08
C SER A 137 26.89 5.71 0.33
N GLY A 138 27.87 4.94 -0.15
CA GLY A 138 28.99 5.47 -0.95
C GLY A 138 28.57 6.06 -2.30
N ARG A 139 27.61 5.45 -3.00
CA ARG A 139 27.06 5.99 -4.25
C ARG A 139 26.26 7.26 -4.00
N VAL A 140 25.39 7.26 -2.99
CA VAL A 140 24.59 8.44 -2.61
C VAL A 140 25.49 9.61 -2.24
N ILE A 141 26.51 9.38 -1.40
CA ILE A 141 27.49 10.41 -1.06
C ILE A 141 28.22 10.90 -2.31
N SER A 142 28.67 10.01 -3.19
CA SER A 142 29.32 10.40 -4.44
C SER A 142 28.42 11.28 -5.32
N TYR A 143 27.14 10.95 -5.46
CA TYR A 143 26.18 11.77 -6.20
C TYR A 143 26.01 13.16 -5.57
N LEU A 144 25.87 13.23 -4.24
CA LEU A 144 25.76 14.49 -3.53
C LEU A 144 27.02 15.35 -3.72
N LEU A 145 28.20 14.77 -3.53
CA LEU A 145 29.47 15.49 -3.73
C LEU A 145 29.62 16.01 -5.16
N ASN A 146 29.24 15.21 -6.16
CA ASN A 146 29.22 15.65 -7.55
C ASN A 146 28.24 16.82 -7.80
N LEU A 147 27.05 16.82 -7.17
CA LEU A 147 26.10 17.93 -7.25
C LEU A 147 26.67 19.23 -6.65
N TYR A 148 27.51 19.13 -5.63
CA TYR A 148 28.21 20.27 -5.03
C TYR A 148 29.55 20.60 -5.72
N GLY A 149 29.88 19.95 -6.84
CA GLY A 149 31.14 20.18 -7.58
C GLY A 149 32.39 19.65 -6.87
N ILE A 150 32.24 18.81 -5.85
CA ILE A 150 33.32 18.18 -5.11
C ILE A 150 33.59 16.81 -5.75
N THR A 151 34.29 16.78 -6.88
CA THR A 151 34.69 15.54 -7.54
C THR A 151 35.93 14.95 -6.86
N PHE A 152 35.73 13.92 -6.03
CA PHE A 152 36.84 13.02 -5.68
C PHE A 152 37.13 12.12 -6.87
N PHE A 153 38.22 12.38 -7.58
CA PHE A 153 38.78 11.45 -8.55
C PHE A 153 39.27 10.22 -7.75
N SER A 154 38.40 9.22 -7.59
CA SER A 154 38.78 7.94 -6.98
C SER A 154 39.75 7.24 -7.94
N GLU A 155 41.03 7.51 -7.77
CA GLU A 155 42.13 6.77 -8.38
C GLU A 155 42.10 5.33 -7.82
N ARG A 156 41.32 4.48 -8.48
CA ARG A 156 41.40 3.02 -8.35
C ARG A 156 41.45 2.42 -9.75
N SER A 157 42.54 2.70 -10.46
CA SER A 157 43.11 1.75 -11.41
C SER A 157 44.03 0.81 -10.63
N SER A 158 43.60 -0.43 -10.52
CA SER A 158 44.37 -1.56 -10.00
C SER A 158 45.66 -1.79 -10.79
N VAL A 159 46.75 -2.03 -10.06
CA VAL A 159 47.79 -3.06 -10.30
C VAL A 159 48.65 -2.94 -11.57
N ALA A 160 49.94 -2.68 -11.33
CA ALA A 160 51.04 -3.45 -11.93
C ALA A 160 52.11 -3.67 -10.84
N ILE A 161 52.06 -4.84 -10.19
CA ILE A 161 53.24 -5.50 -9.63
C ILE A 161 53.89 -6.20 -10.83
N PHE A 162 55.19 -5.94 -11.04
CA PHE A 162 56.15 -6.56 -11.99
C PHE A 162 55.61 -7.27 -13.22
#